data_AF-A0A0M8XYC7-F1
#
_entry.id   AF-A0A0M8XYC7-F1
#
_cell.length_a   1.000
_cell.length_b   1.000
_cell.length_c   1.000
_cell.angle_alpha   90.00
_cell.angle_beta   90.00
_cell.angle_gamma   90.00
#
_symmetry.space_group_name_H-M   'P 1'
#
loop_
_entity.id
_entity.type
_entity.pdbx_description
1 polymer ?
#
loop_
_entity_poly.entity_id
_entity_poly.type
_entity_poly.pdbx_seq_one_letter_code
_entity_poly.pdbx_strand_id
1 'polypeptide(L)' 'MPLFVLRRLTELWEALIAFGRLWVHIPDVPPTTGPPPGHPERLCPELPPTDRERALWDDLTGGSP' A
#
# COMPACT_ATOMS: atom_id res chain seq x y z
N MET A 1 -3.22 28.31 11.98
CA MET A 1 -2.57 28.71 10.72
C MET A 1 -2.07 27.52 9.89
N PRO A 2 -1.13 26.67 10.36
CA PRO A 2 -0.55 25.62 9.51
C PRO A 2 -1.54 24.51 9.12
N LEU A 3 -2.41 24.07 10.05
CA LEU A 3 -3.43 23.05 9.77
C LEU A 3 -4.47 23.50 8.73
N PHE A 4 -4.79 24.80 8.70
CA PHE A 4 -5.70 25.35 7.71
C PHE A 4 -5.09 25.31 6.31
N VAL A 5 -3.82 25.72 6.19
CA VAL A 5 -3.08 25.67 4.91
C VAL A 5 -2.96 24.24 4.42
N LEU A 6 -2.59 23.28 5.29
CA LEU A 6 -2.51 21.87 4.93
C LEU A 6 -3.86 21.33 4.46
N ARG A 7 -4.95 21.65 5.17
CA ARG A 7 -6.30 21.22 4.77
C ARG A 7 -6.70 21.76 3.39
N ARG A 8 -6.40 23.03 3.10
CA ARG A 8 -6.68 23.64 1.80
C ARG A 8 -5.87 22.98 0.67
N LEU A 9 -4.61 22.63 0.94
CA LEU A 9 -3.77 21.91 -0.01
C LEU A 9 -4.30 20.50 -0.27
N THR A 10 -4.77 19.79 0.76
CA THR A 10 -5.43 18.48 0.60
C THR A 10 -6.68 18.58 -0.26
N GLU A 11 -7.56 19.55 0.03
CA GLU A 11 -8.80 19.76 -0.75
C GLU A 11 -8.49 20.10 -2.22
N LEU A 12 -7.48 20.94 -2.48
CA LEU A 12 -7.02 21.26 -3.83
C LEU A 12 -6.46 20.02 -4.55
N TRP A 13 -5.67 19.21 -3.84
CA TRP A 13 -5.09 17.97 -4.37
C TRP A 13 -6.17 16.95 -4.76
N GLU A 14 -7.17 16.76 -3.91
CA GLU A 14 -8.32 15.89 -4.19
C GLU A 14 -9.10 16.37 -5.41
N ALA A 15 -9.32 17.68 -5.56
CA ALA A 15 -10.00 18.25 -6.72
C ALA A 15 -9.20 18.04 -8.02
N LEU A 16 -7.87 18.17 -7.99
CA LEU A 16 -7.01 17.90 -9.15
C LEU A 16 -7.05 16.42 -9.55
N ILE A 17 -7.03 15.49 -8.58
CA ILE A 17 -7.18 14.05 -8.86
C ILE A 17 -8.54 13.78 -9.53
N ALA A 18 -9.63 14.36 -9.01
CA ALA A 18 -10.96 14.19 -9.58
C ALA A 18 -11.05 14.72 -11.01
N PHE A 19 -10.46 15.89 -11.27
CA PHE A 19 -10.36 16.44 -12.62
C PHE A 19 -9.55 15.54 -13.55
N GLY A 20 -8.41 15.01 -13.10
CA GLY A 20 -7.59 14.07 -13.88
C GLY A 20 -8.34 12.80 -14.26
N ARG A 21 -9.16 12.26 -13.35
CA ARG A 21 -9.99 11.07 -13.58
C ARG A 21 -11.08 11.27 -14.64
N LEU A 22 -11.48 12.51 -14.93
CA LEU A 22 -12.41 12.80 -16.03
C LEU A 22 -11.76 12.55 -17.40
N TRP A 23 -10.44 12.75 -17.49
CA TRP A 23 -9.68 12.67 -18.74
C TRP A 23 -8.93 11.34 -18.90
N VAL A 24 -8.50 10.74 -17.79
CA VAL A 24 -7.73 9.51 -17.77
C VAL A 24 -8.54 8.44 -17.06
N HIS A 25 -8.98 7.43 -17.83
CA HIS A 25 -9.55 6.23 -17.24
C HIS A 25 -8.47 5.51 -16.43
N ILE A 26 -8.66 5.44 -15.11
CA ILE A 26 -7.85 4.62 -14.21
C ILE A 26 -8.69 3.38 -13.93
N PRO A 27 -8.30 2.18 -14.41
CA PRO A 27 -9.05 0.97 -14.11
C PRO A 27 -8.99 0.69 -12.61
N ASP A 28 -10.08 0.19 -12.06
CA ASP A 28 -10.09 -0.38 -10.72
C ASP A 28 -9.14 -1.59 -10.72
N VAL A 29 -8.02 -1.47 -10.01
CA VAL A 29 -7.10 -2.59 -9.86
C VAL A 29 -7.76 -3.54 -8.86
N PRO A 30 -8.15 -4.76 -9.25
CA PRO A 30 -8.69 -5.72 -8.31
C PRO A 30 -7.64 -5.95 -7.21
N PRO A 31 -8.07 -6.16 -5.95
CA PRO A 31 -7.14 -6.48 -4.88
C PRO A 31 -6.27 -7.65 -5.35
N THR A 32 -4.96 -7.49 -5.24
CA THR A 32 -3.99 -8.49 -5.69
C THR A 32 -4.18 -9.75 -4.86
N THR A 33 -5.03 -10.67 -5.33
CA THR A 33 -5.00 -12.06 -4.88
C THR A 33 -3.64 -12.56 -5.33
N GLY A 34 -2.76 -12.88 -4.38
CA GLY A 34 -1.37 -13.21 -4.66
C GLY A 34 -1.21 -14.31 -5.73
N PRO A 35 0.05 -14.62 -6.11
CA PRO A 35 0.33 -15.56 -7.19
C PRO A 35 -0.42 -16.90 -7.02
N PRO A 36 -0.84 -17.54 -8.14
CA PRO A 36 -1.58 -18.80 -8.07
C PRO A 36 -0.80 -19.90 -7.33
N PRO A 37 -1.48 -20.95 -6.83
CA PRO A 37 -0.81 -22.06 -6.17
C PRO A 37 0.30 -22.67 -7.05
N GLY A 38 1.49 -22.86 -6.47
CA GLY A 38 2.66 -23.39 -7.17
C GLY A 38 3.52 -22.35 -7.90
N HIS A 39 3.16 -21.06 -7.87
CA HIS A 39 3.99 -20.01 -8.44
C HIS A 39 5.27 -19.79 -7.61
N PRO A 40 6.46 -19.63 -8.23
CA PRO A 40 7.73 -19.52 -7.51
C PRO A 40 7.83 -18.27 -6.62
N GLU A 41 7.12 -17.20 -6.98
CA GLU A 41 7.08 -15.95 -6.20
C GLU A 41 6.06 -15.98 -5.04
N ARG A 42 5.34 -17.09 -4.89
CA ARG A 42 4.37 -17.23 -3.79
C ARG A 42 5.18 -17.36 -2.49
N LEU A 43 4.92 -16.47 -1.54
CA LEU A 43 5.41 -16.64 -0.18
C LEU A 43 4.97 -18.02 0.33
N CYS A 44 5.83 -18.69 1.10
CA CYS A 44 5.57 -20.01 1.69
C CYS A 44 5.01 -19.84 3.11
N PRO A 45 3.70 -19.59 3.32
CA PRO A 45 3.14 -19.38 4.66
C PRO A 45 3.24 -20.61 5.57
N GLU A 46 3.41 -21.79 5.00
CA GLU A 46 3.65 -23.05 5.71
C GLU A 46 5.03 -23.11 6.40
N LEU A 47 5.98 -22.26 5.98
CA LEU A 47 7.28 -22.17 6.60
C LEU A 47 7.28 -21.04 7.64
N PRO A 48 7.65 -21.33 8.90
CA PRO A 48 7.82 -20.27 9.88
C PRO A 48 8.97 -19.34 9.44
N PRO A 49 8.85 -18.03 9.66
CA PRO A 49 9.91 -17.08 9.34
C PRO A 49 11.16 -17.37 10.17
N THR A 50 12.32 -17.24 9.53
CA THR A 50 13.62 -17.30 10.19
C THR A 50 13.82 -16.14 11.16
N ASP A 51 14.77 -16.26 12.08
CA ASP A 51 15.09 -15.22 13.06
C ASP A 51 15.42 -13.87 12.40
N ARG A 52 16.10 -13.94 11.23
CA ARG A 52 16.45 -12.76 10.43
C ARG A 52 15.22 -12.12 9.79
N GLU A 53 14.30 -12.91 9.27
CA GLU A 53 13.07 -12.39 8.66
C GLU A 53 12.16 -11.75 9.71
N ARG A 54 12.06 -12.34 10.91
CA ARG A 54 11.32 -11.73 12.01
C ARG A 54 11.90 -10.38 12.42
N ALA A 55 13.23 -10.30 12.60
CA ALA A 55 13.89 -9.04 12.89
C ALA A 55 13.65 -7.98 11.80
N LEU A 56 13.67 -8.38 10.53
CA LEU A 56 13.39 -7.48 9.40
C LEU A 56 11.93 -7.00 9.41
N TRP A 57 10.98 -7.86 9.78
CA TRP A 57 9.58 -7.47 9.89
C TRP A 57 9.38 -6.50 11.04
N ASP A 58 10.00 -6.74 12.20
CA ASP A 58 9.94 -5.83 13.34
C ASP A 58 10.45 -4.43 12.96
N ASP A 59 11.53 -4.35 12.18
CA ASP A 59 12.07 -3.09 11.64
C ASP A 59 11.09 -2.40 10.67
N LEU A 60 10.42 -3.15 9.80
CA LEU A 60 9.52 -2.62 8.77
C LEU A 60 8.16 -2.20 9.32
N THR A 61 7.62 -2.94 10.30
CA THR A 61 6.31 -2.65 10.89
C THR A 61 6.41 -1.77 12.15
N GLY A 62 7.63 -1.44 12.58
CA GLY A 62 7.87 -0.59 13.76
C GLY A 62 7.60 -1.29 15.09
N GLY A 63 7.61 -2.63 15.11
CA GLY A 63 7.43 -3.45 16.30
C GLY A 63 6.10 -3.19 17.03
N SER A 64 5.02 -3.85 16.60
CA SER A 64 3.90 -4.10 17.52
C SER A 64 3.07 -5.33 17.09
N PRO A 65 2.51 -6.04 18.08
CA PRO A 65 1.99 -7.40 17.98
C PRO A 65 0.77 -7.58 17.06
#